data_AF-A0A7Y1Z4H4-F1
#
_entry.id   AF-A0A7Y1Z4H4-F1
#
_cell.length_a   1.000
_cell.length_b   1.000
_cell.length_c   1.000
_cell.angle_alpha   90.00
_cell.angle_beta   90.00
_cell.angle_gamma   90.00
#
_symmetry.space_group_name_H-M   'P 1'
#
loop_
_entity.id
_entity.type
_entity.pdbx_description
1 polymer ?
#
loop_
_entity_poly.entity_id
_entity_poly.type
_entity_poly.pdbx_seq_one_letter_code
_entity_poly.pdbx_strand_id
1 'polypeptide(L)'
;MKINLKKLGPGLLFAGAAIGVSHLVQSTRAGADFGLGLIWALLLVNLFKYPFFQFGPRYASATGKSLLDGYRKMGKGVLIAYYVLTFATMFTIQTAVTIVTAGLASSLFGDFVSIEIWTVIILFICLLLLIIGRYNLLDNLIKIIIITLTISTVLAVVMAMINNEEPISLLQILPENSVEIAFLIAFMGWMPAPLDISVWHSLWAIEKQKDIGGFSPKSALFDFNVGYFSTIILGIGFVLLGTLIMFNSNESFSNTAGVFANQLI
;
A
#
# COMPACT_ATOMS: atom_id res chain seq x y z
N MET A 1 -8.51 24.79 -12.26
CA MET A 1 -7.14 24.26 -12.52
C MET A 1 -7.29 22.98 -13.33
N LYS A 2 -6.83 22.91 -14.59
CA LYS A 2 -6.95 21.68 -15.39
C LYS A 2 -6.03 20.61 -14.77
N ILE A 3 -6.59 19.48 -14.34
CA ILE A 3 -5.82 18.34 -13.84
C ILE A 3 -5.02 17.78 -15.01
N ASN A 4 -3.70 17.89 -14.97
CA ASN A 4 -2.84 17.30 -15.99
C ASN A 4 -2.40 15.91 -15.52
N LEU A 5 -3.09 14.88 -16.02
CA LEU A 5 -2.81 13.48 -15.73
C LEU A 5 -1.35 13.07 -16.00
N LYS A 6 -0.63 13.76 -16.91
CA LYS A 6 0.79 13.50 -17.18
C LYS A 6 1.71 13.85 -15.99
N LYS A 7 1.25 14.70 -15.08
CA LYS A 7 1.99 15.10 -13.87
C LYS A 7 1.77 14.14 -12.71
N LEU A 8 0.79 13.25 -12.80
CA LEU A 8 0.60 12.19 -11.82
C LEU A 8 1.60 11.06 -12.11
N GLY A 9 2.19 10.50 -11.06
CA GLY A 9 3.14 9.40 -11.17
C GLY A 9 3.71 8.97 -9.82
N PRO A 10 4.64 9.74 -9.23
CA PRO A 10 5.22 9.43 -7.91
C PRO A 10 4.18 9.16 -6.81
N GLY A 11 3.09 9.93 -6.77
CA GLY A 11 1.99 9.72 -5.83
C GLY A 11 1.22 8.43 -6.09
N LEU A 12 1.01 8.06 -7.35
CA LEU A 12 0.37 6.78 -7.70
C LEU A 12 1.32 5.59 -7.45
N LEU A 13 2.63 5.78 -7.60
CA LEU A 13 3.64 4.82 -7.15
C LEU A 13 3.61 4.63 -5.65
N PHE A 14 3.51 5.72 -4.89
CA PHE A 14 3.29 5.66 -3.44
C PHE A 14 2.02 4.87 -3.12
N ALA A 15 0.91 5.17 -3.79
CA ALA A 15 -0.35 4.46 -3.58
C ALA A 15 -0.19 2.97 -3.88
N GLY A 16 0.41 2.60 -5.02
CA GLY A 16 0.59 1.20 -5.39
C GLY A 16 1.56 0.42 -4.51
N ALA A 17 2.59 1.09 -3.97
CA ALA A 17 3.47 0.48 -2.98
C ALA A 17 2.81 0.37 -1.60
N ALA A 18 1.82 1.20 -1.29
CA ALA A 18 1.00 1.10 -0.08
C ALA A 18 -0.10 0.03 -0.21
N ILE A 19 -0.80 -0.03 -1.34
CA ILE A 19 -1.97 -0.91 -1.55
C ILE A 19 -1.50 -2.32 -1.93
N GLY A 20 -0.98 -3.01 -0.93
CA GLY A 20 -0.63 -4.43 -0.95
C GLY A 20 -1.05 -5.07 0.37
N VAL A 21 -0.10 -5.59 1.13
CA VAL A 21 -0.36 -6.27 2.40
C VAL A 21 -1.13 -5.39 3.40
N SER A 22 -0.82 -4.09 3.51
CA SER A 22 -1.51 -3.22 4.47
C SER A 22 -3.01 -3.02 4.15
N HIS A 23 -3.40 -3.05 2.88
CA HIS A 23 -4.80 -2.84 2.48
C HIS A 23 -5.49 -4.17 2.22
N LEU A 24 -5.01 -4.92 1.24
CA LEU A 24 -5.62 -6.16 0.78
C LEU A 24 -5.67 -7.22 1.89
N VAL A 25 -4.64 -7.29 2.76
CA VAL A 25 -4.63 -8.23 3.89
C VAL A 25 -5.11 -7.57 5.17
N GLN A 26 -4.43 -6.51 5.64
CA GLN A 26 -4.69 -5.99 6.99
C GLN A 26 -6.01 -5.20 7.10
N SER A 27 -6.36 -4.35 6.12
CA SER A 27 -7.68 -3.69 6.13
C SER A 27 -8.81 -4.70 5.99
N THR A 28 -8.70 -5.67 5.08
CA THR A 28 -9.73 -6.71 4.92
C THR A 28 -9.89 -7.53 6.20
N ARG A 29 -8.78 -7.91 6.85
CA ARG A 29 -8.82 -8.61 8.14
C ARG A 29 -9.41 -7.74 9.25
N ALA A 30 -9.07 -6.45 9.31
CA ALA A 30 -9.68 -5.54 10.28
C ALA A 30 -11.21 -5.48 10.11
N GLY A 31 -11.69 -5.49 8.87
CA GLY A 31 -13.12 -5.59 8.56
C GLY A 31 -13.74 -6.92 8.97
N ALA A 32 -13.08 -8.04 8.66
CA ALA A 32 -13.59 -9.38 8.99
C ALA A 32 -13.67 -9.65 10.50
N ASP A 33 -12.68 -9.17 11.25
CA ASP A 33 -12.56 -9.47 12.69
C ASP A 33 -13.29 -8.43 13.57
N PHE A 34 -13.36 -7.16 13.13
CA PHE A 34 -13.89 -6.04 13.94
C PHE A 34 -15.02 -5.25 13.26
N GLY A 35 -15.44 -5.63 12.06
CA GLY A 35 -16.37 -4.84 11.26
C GLY A 35 -15.80 -3.45 10.97
N LEU A 36 -16.63 -2.41 11.14
CA LEU A 36 -16.17 -1.01 11.07
C LEU A 36 -15.57 -0.49 12.39
N GLY A 37 -15.33 -1.38 13.36
CA GLY A 37 -14.87 -1.05 14.69
C GLY A 37 -13.49 -0.39 14.76
N LEU A 38 -12.61 -0.67 13.79
CA LEU A 38 -11.25 -0.11 13.72
C LEU A 38 -11.08 0.98 12.63
N ILE A 39 -12.17 1.49 12.07
CA ILE A 39 -12.09 2.56 11.06
C ILE A 39 -11.41 3.82 11.65
N TRP A 40 -11.63 4.11 12.94
CA TRP A 40 -10.94 5.19 13.65
C TRP A 40 -9.41 5.03 13.61
N ALA A 41 -8.90 3.81 13.76
CA ALA A 41 -7.46 3.54 13.80
C ALA A 41 -6.83 3.77 12.42
N LEU A 42 -7.51 3.34 11.35
CA LEU A 42 -7.13 3.60 9.97
C LEU A 42 -7.05 5.11 9.70
N LEU A 43 -8.08 5.86 10.09
CA LEU A 43 -8.13 7.31 9.85
C LEU A 43 -7.08 8.05 10.68
N LEU A 44 -6.93 7.73 11.97
CA LEU A 44 -5.94 8.37 12.83
C LEU A 44 -4.51 8.11 12.36
N VAL A 45 -4.17 6.87 12.00
CA VAL A 45 -2.80 6.58 11.59
C VAL A 45 -2.45 7.24 10.26
N ASN A 46 -3.40 7.30 9.32
CA ASN A 46 -3.22 8.06 8.08
C ASN A 46 -3.13 9.57 8.34
N LEU A 47 -3.87 10.11 9.31
CA LEU A 47 -3.75 11.52 9.68
C LEU A 47 -2.36 11.84 10.24
N PHE A 48 -1.87 11.06 11.21
CA PHE A 48 -0.60 11.33 11.87
C PHE A 48 0.62 11.03 11.01
N LYS A 49 0.55 10.04 10.12
CA LYS A 49 1.67 9.71 9.23
C LYS A 49 1.76 10.61 7.99
N TYR A 50 0.69 11.32 7.63
CA TYR A 50 0.67 12.17 6.43
C TYR A 50 1.89 13.10 6.29
N PRO A 51 2.32 13.86 7.33
CA PRO A 51 3.45 14.76 7.19
C PRO A 51 4.75 14.03 6.81
N PHE A 52 4.99 12.86 7.40
CA PHE A 52 6.20 12.07 7.18
C PHE A 52 6.32 11.61 5.72
N PHE A 53 5.22 11.19 5.11
CA PHE A 53 5.20 10.83 3.69
C PHE A 53 5.26 12.05 2.78
N GLN A 54 4.60 13.15 3.15
CA GLN A 54 4.62 14.41 2.40
C GLN A 54 6.04 14.99 2.26
N PHE A 55 6.90 14.78 3.26
CA PHE A 55 8.27 15.28 3.23
C PHE A 55 9.09 14.72 2.08
N GLY A 56 8.87 13.47 1.64
CA GLY A 56 9.58 12.87 0.51
C GLY A 56 9.52 13.70 -0.78
N PRO A 57 8.34 13.83 -1.42
CA PRO A 57 8.18 14.58 -2.66
C PRO A 57 8.39 16.08 -2.45
N ARG A 58 8.07 16.64 -1.28
CA ARG A 58 8.27 18.06 -0.98
C ARG A 58 9.75 18.42 -0.91
N TYR A 59 10.57 17.60 -0.23
CA TYR A 59 12.01 17.82 -0.14
C TYR A 59 12.66 17.68 -1.52
N ALA A 60 12.31 16.62 -2.25
CA ALA A 60 12.81 16.36 -3.60
C ALA A 60 12.53 17.52 -4.56
N SER A 61 11.26 17.93 -4.67
CA SER A 61 10.86 19.00 -5.58
C SER A 61 11.39 20.38 -5.20
N ALA A 62 11.66 20.64 -3.92
CA ALA A 62 12.21 21.92 -3.46
C ALA A 62 13.73 22.02 -3.60
N THR A 63 14.45 20.91 -3.47
CA THR A 63 15.93 20.91 -3.41
C THR A 63 16.61 20.30 -4.64
N GLY A 64 15.87 19.54 -5.45
CA GLY A 64 16.43 18.69 -6.50
C GLY A 64 17.25 17.51 -5.97
N LYS A 65 17.15 17.20 -4.66
CA LYS A 65 17.92 16.14 -3.98
C LYS A 65 17.00 15.17 -3.25
N SER A 66 17.45 13.93 -3.09
CA SER A 66 16.66 12.88 -2.44
C SER A 66 16.70 13.00 -0.92
N LEU A 67 15.79 12.33 -0.21
CA LEU A 67 15.90 12.23 1.25
C LEU A 67 17.19 11.52 1.69
N LEU A 68 17.78 10.63 0.87
CA LEU A 68 19.10 10.05 1.14
C LEU A 68 20.20 11.11 1.17
N ASP A 69 20.17 12.05 0.23
CA ASP A 69 21.08 13.19 0.24
C ASP A 69 20.86 14.08 1.48
N GLY A 70 19.59 14.22 1.89
CA GLY A 70 19.20 14.87 3.14
C GLY A 70 19.79 14.20 4.38
N TYR A 71 19.64 12.89 4.51
CA TYR A 71 20.21 12.10 5.61
C TYR A 71 21.73 12.18 5.61
N ARG A 72 22.36 12.10 4.44
CA ARG A 72 23.81 12.30 4.31
C ARG A 72 24.24 13.70 4.78
N LYS A 73 23.45 14.73 4.49
CA LYS A 73 23.70 16.11 4.96
C LYS A 73 23.58 16.25 6.48
N MET A 74 22.69 15.48 7.11
CA MET A 74 22.56 15.43 8.58
C MET A 74 23.72 14.69 9.24
N GLY A 75 24.36 13.76 8.53
CA GLY A 75 25.59 13.09 8.94
C GLY A 75 25.64 11.64 8.49
N LYS A 76 26.86 11.09 8.37
CA LYS A 76 27.07 9.70 7.96
C LYS A 76 26.38 8.70 8.89
N GLY A 77 26.30 8.99 10.20
CA GLY A 77 25.61 8.15 11.17
C GLY A 77 24.12 7.97 10.87
N VAL A 78 23.43 9.03 10.42
CA VAL A 78 22.00 8.96 10.04
C VAL A 78 21.82 8.09 8.80
N LEU A 79 22.71 8.24 7.81
CA LEU A 79 22.68 7.41 6.61
C LEU A 79 22.94 5.93 6.92
N ILE A 80 23.89 5.63 7.81
CA ILE A 80 24.16 4.25 8.27
C ILE A 80 22.96 3.69 9.03
N ALA A 81 22.35 4.47 9.93
CA ALA A 81 21.15 4.04 10.65
C ALA A 81 20.00 3.71 9.68
N TYR A 82 19.77 4.56 8.68
CA TYR A 82 18.78 4.29 7.62
C TYR A 82 19.13 3.02 6.83
N TYR A 83 20.39 2.83 6.44
CA TYR A 83 20.83 1.63 5.74
C TYR A 83 20.57 0.36 6.56
N VAL A 84 20.92 0.35 7.84
CA VAL A 84 20.67 -0.79 8.74
C VAL A 84 19.17 -1.05 8.86
N LEU A 85 18.35 0.00 9.01
CA LEU A 85 16.90 -0.13 9.08
C LEU A 85 16.34 -0.75 7.80
N THR A 86 16.66 -0.20 6.63
CA THR A 86 16.20 -0.71 5.33
C THR A 86 16.67 -2.14 5.09
N PHE A 87 17.91 -2.47 5.42
CA PHE A 87 18.43 -3.84 5.27
C PHE A 87 17.71 -4.83 6.19
N ALA A 88 17.37 -4.42 7.41
CA ALA A 88 16.61 -5.26 8.34
C ALA A 88 15.15 -5.44 7.90
N THR A 89 14.49 -4.40 7.38
CA THR A 89 13.07 -4.44 7.01
C THR A 89 12.83 -5.04 5.63
N MET A 90 13.79 -4.97 4.71
CA MET A 90 13.58 -5.39 3.31
C MET A 90 13.16 -6.86 3.21
N PHE A 91 13.71 -7.76 4.02
CA PHE A 91 13.36 -9.18 3.97
C PHE A 91 11.91 -9.43 4.35
N THR A 92 11.43 -8.78 5.41
CA THR A 92 10.05 -8.90 5.87
C THR A 92 9.08 -8.31 4.86
N ILE A 93 9.36 -7.12 4.33
CA ILE A 93 8.53 -6.47 3.30
C ILE A 93 8.48 -7.34 2.04
N GLN A 94 9.64 -7.80 1.57
CA GLN A 94 9.74 -8.60 0.35
C GLN A 94 9.00 -9.93 0.50
N THR A 95 9.18 -10.60 1.65
CA THR A 95 8.49 -11.87 1.95
C THR A 95 6.99 -11.67 1.98
N ALA A 96 6.49 -10.67 2.71
CA ALA A 96 5.06 -10.42 2.84
C ALA A 96 4.39 -10.12 1.49
N VAL A 97 4.97 -9.22 0.69
CA VAL A 97 4.40 -8.84 -0.62
C VAL A 97 4.48 -9.99 -1.62
N THR A 98 5.61 -10.69 -1.68
CA THR A 98 5.82 -11.75 -2.69
C THR A 98 4.98 -12.99 -2.38
N ILE A 99 4.89 -13.41 -1.11
CA ILE A 99 4.10 -14.57 -0.71
C ILE A 99 2.60 -14.34 -0.93
N VAL A 100 2.08 -13.14 -0.62
CA VAL A 100 0.66 -12.81 -0.89
C VAL A 100 0.39 -12.81 -2.39
N THR A 101 1.29 -12.24 -3.19
CA THR A 101 1.16 -12.23 -4.66
C THR A 101 1.23 -13.65 -5.23
N ALA A 102 2.13 -14.48 -4.73
CA ALA A 102 2.25 -15.88 -5.12
C ALA A 102 1.02 -16.71 -4.72
N GLY A 103 0.45 -16.46 -3.54
CA GLY A 103 -0.80 -17.09 -3.10
C GLY A 103 -1.97 -16.75 -4.02
N LEU A 104 -2.11 -15.48 -4.40
CA LEU A 104 -3.12 -15.05 -5.38
C LEU A 104 -2.88 -15.68 -6.76
N ALA A 105 -1.63 -15.77 -7.22
CA ALA A 105 -1.31 -16.45 -8.47
C ALA A 105 -1.67 -17.95 -8.42
N SER A 106 -1.35 -18.64 -7.33
CA SER A 106 -1.72 -20.04 -7.12
C SER A 106 -3.24 -20.24 -7.15
N SER A 107 -4.00 -19.34 -6.51
CA SER A 107 -5.46 -19.40 -6.51
C SER A 107 -6.06 -19.23 -7.91
N LEU A 108 -5.55 -18.27 -8.70
CA LEU A 108 -6.08 -17.95 -10.04
C LEU A 108 -5.70 -18.97 -11.10
N PHE A 109 -4.47 -19.48 -11.06
CA PHE A 109 -3.96 -20.40 -12.06
C PHE A 109 -4.12 -21.87 -11.64
N GLY A 110 -4.24 -22.15 -10.34
CA GLY A 110 -4.35 -23.49 -9.77
C GLY A 110 -3.03 -23.99 -9.16
N ASP A 111 -3.12 -25.11 -8.42
CA ASP A 111 -2.04 -25.63 -7.57
C ASP A 111 -0.96 -26.42 -8.32
N PHE A 112 -0.83 -26.25 -9.64
CA PHE A 112 0.19 -26.94 -10.44
C PHE A 112 1.61 -26.36 -10.23
N VAL A 113 1.72 -25.15 -9.68
CA VAL A 113 2.98 -24.48 -9.34
C VAL A 113 2.97 -24.16 -7.86
N SER A 114 3.99 -24.62 -7.13
CA SER A 114 4.18 -24.31 -5.71
C SER A 114 4.38 -22.80 -5.47
N ILE A 115 4.00 -22.30 -4.29
CA ILE A 115 4.14 -20.89 -3.89
C ILE A 115 5.59 -20.39 -4.02
N GLU A 116 6.57 -21.24 -3.75
CA GLU A 116 8.00 -20.94 -3.87
C GLU A 116 8.43 -20.68 -5.32
N ILE A 117 7.94 -21.51 -6.25
CA ILE A 117 8.19 -21.33 -7.69
C ILE A 117 7.46 -20.08 -8.19
N TRP A 118 6.20 -19.84 -7.78
CA TRP A 118 5.49 -18.61 -8.09
C TRP A 118 6.27 -17.37 -7.62
N THR A 119 6.85 -17.44 -6.41
CA THR A 119 7.71 -16.39 -5.86
C THR A 119 8.89 -16.11 -6.79
N VAL A 120 9.63 -17.14 -7.22
CA VAL A 120 10.76 -16.98 -8.15
C VAL A 120 10.31 -16.38 -9.49
N ILE A 121 9.19 -16.85 -10.05
CA ILE A 121 8.63 -16.35 -11.32
C ILE A 121 8.29 -14.86 -11.19
N ILE A 122 7.57 -14.46 -10.14
CA ILE A 122 7.16 -13.07 -9.92
C ILE A 122 8.38 -12.17 -9.78
N LEU A 123 9.37 -12.57 -8.96
CA LEU A 123 10.61 -11.80 -8.77
C LEU A 123 11.37 -11.64 -10.09
N PHE A 124 11.43 -12.70 -10.89
CA PHE A 124 12.09 -12.67 -12.19
C PHE A 124 11.38 -11.73 -13.17
N ILE A 125 10.05 -11.74 -13.23
CA ILE A 125 9.26 -10.81 -14.04
C ILE A 125 9.50 -9.37 -13.58
N CYS A 126 9.42 -9.09 -12.27
CA CYS A 126 9.71 -7.76 -11.72
C CYS A 126 11.12 -7.29 -12.07
N LEU A 127 12.12 -8.17 -11.98
CA LEU A 127 13.50 -7.86 -12.36
C LEU A 127 13.61 -7.49 -13.84
N LEU A 128 13.01 -8.28 -14.74
CA LEU A 128 13.03 -7.99 -16.18
C LEU A 128 12.34 -6.66 -16.52
N LEU A 129 11.18 -6.39 -15.90
CA LEU A 129 10.45 -5.13 -16.09
C LEU A 129 11.31 -3.93 -15.69
N LEU A 130 12.02 -4.03 -14.56
CA LEU A 130 12.88 -2.95 -14.07
C LEU A 130 14.14 -2.75 -14.93
N ILE A 131 14.77 -3.84 -15.38
CA ILE A 131 15.97 -3.78 -16.25
C ILE A 131 15.63 -3.14 -17.60
N ILE A 132 14.53 -3.57 -18.23
CA ILE A 132 14.16 -3.15 -19.58
C ILE A 132 13.53 -1.75 -19.56
N GLY A 133 12.55 -1.55 -18.69
CA GLY A 133 11.66 -0.39 -18.76
C GLY A 133 12.02 0.78 -17.84
N ARG A 134 12.89 0.54 -16.85
CA ARG A 134 13.32 1.53 -15.85
C ARG A 134 12.12 2.26 -15.22
N TYR A 135 12.27 3.55 -14.92
CA TYR A 135 11.22 4.36 -14.30
C TYR A 135 9.99 4.55 -15.20
N ASN A 136 10.16 4.74 -16.51
CA ASN A 136 9.05 5.07 -17.41
C ASN A 136 8.04 3.92 -17.56
N LEU A 137 8.52 2.68 -17.64
CA LEU A 137 7.62 1.51 -17.65
C LEU A 137 6.91 1.37 -16.31
N LEU A 138 7.64 1.52 -15.20
CA LEU A 138 7.08 1.44 -13.85
C LEU A 138 5.98 2.49 -13.62
N ASP A 139 6.24 3.76 -13.97
CA ASP A 139 5.30 4.88 -13.85
C ASP A 139 4.02 4.66 -14.68
N ASN A 140 4.14 4.09 -15.88
CA ASN A 140 2.97 3.84 -16.74
C ASN A 140 2.19 2.59 -16.30
N LEU A 141 2.87 1.51 -15.94
CA LEU A 141 2.21 0.29 -15.46
C LEU A 141 1.46 0.53 -14.16
N ILE A 142 2.05 1.26 -13.20
CA ILE A 142 1.39 1.48 -11.91
C ILE A 142 0.09 2.28 -12.05
N LYS A 143 0.02 3.21 -13.00
CA LYS A 143 -1.20 3.97 -13.28
C LYS A 143 -2.32 3.05 -13.71
N ILE A 144 -2.02 2.13 -14.63
CA ILE A 144 -2.99 1.14 -15.10
C ILE A 144 -3.42 0.26 -13.94
N ILE A 145 -2.48 -0.29 -13.18
CA ILE A 145 -2.76 -1.18 -12.05
C ILE A 145 -3.63 -0.48 -11.00
N ILE A 146 -3.25 0.73 -10.56
CA ILE A 146 -3.99 1.44 -9.50
C ILE A 146 -5.36 1.88 -9.95
N ILE A 147 -5.52 2.35 -11.19
CA ILE A 147 -6.84 2.72 -11.71
C ILE A 147 -7.74 1.48 -11.78
N THR A 148 -7.25 0.38 -12.35
CA THR A 148 -8.01 -0.88 -12.43
C THR A 148 -8.36 -1.43 -11.04
N LEU A 149 -7.40 -1.43 -10.12
CA LEU A 149 -7.61 -1.86 -8.73
C LEU A 149 -8.65 -0.98 -8.04
N THR A 150 -8.58 0.34 -8.23
CA THR A 150 -9.52 1.27 -7.61
C THR A 150 -10.94 1.02 -8.12
N ILE A 151 -11.12 0.91 -9.44
CA ILE A 151 -12.42 0.67 -10.05
C ILE A 151 -12.99 -0.68 -9.60
N SER A 152 -12.19 -1.76 -9.67
CA SER A 152 -12.63 -3.10 -9.25
C SER A 152 -12.99 -3.15 -7.77
N THR A 153 -12.21 -2.53 -6.89
CA THR A 153 -12.50 -2.46 -5.45
C THR A 153 -13.80 -1.72 -5.18
N VAL A 154 -14.01 -0.56 -5.82
CA VAL A 154 -15.26 0.20 -5.65
C VAL A 154 -16.46 -0.60 -6.15
N LEU A 155 -16.34 -1.26 -7.30
CA LEU A 155 -17.41 -2.14 -7.82
C LEU A 155 -17.70 -3.29 -6.86
N ALA A 156 -16.66 -3.96 -6.34
CA ALA A 156 -16.81 -5.04 -5.37
C ALA A 156 -17.52 -4.56 -4.10
N VAL A 157 -17.14 -3.40 -3.55
CA VAL A 157 -17.81 -2.81 -2.37
C VAL A 157 -19.28 -2.50 -2.67
N VAL A 158 -19.57 -1.91 -3.83
CA VAL A 158 -20.97 -1.61 -4.22
C VAL A 158 -21.79 -2.88 -4.36
N MET A 159 -21.26 -3.92 -5.00
CA MET A 159 -21.94 -5.22 -5.13
C MET A 159 -22.15 -5.88 -3.76
N ALA A 160 -21.14 -5.85 -2.89
CA ALA A 160 -21.25 -6.38 -1.53
C ALA A 160 -22.31 -5.63 -0.72
N MET A 161 -22.37 -4.29 -0.80
CA MET A 161 -23.40 -3.50 -0.13
C MET A 161 -24.81 -3.78 -0.64
N ILE A 162 -25.00 -4.00 -1.94
CA ILE A 162 -26.31 -4.31 -2.53
C ILE A 162 -26.83 -5.68 -2.05
N ASN A 163 -25.93 -6.66 -1.90
CA ASN A 163 -26.27 -8.02 -1.49
C ASN A 163 -26.29 -8.22 0.03
N ASN A 164 -25.89 -7.21 0.81
CA ASN A 164 -25.84 -7.30 2.25
C ASN A 164 -27.18 -6.90 2.88
N GLU A 165 -27.88 -7.87 3.46
CA GLU A 165 -29.18 -7.67 4.10
C GLU A 165 -29.06 -7.21 5.56
N GLU A 166 -27.90 -7.42 6.19
CA GLU A 166 -27.65 -7.10 7.60
C GLU A 166 -27.30 -5.61 7.79
N PRO A 167 -27.77 -4.96 8.87
CA PRO A 167 -27.40 -3.58 9.15
C PRO A 167 -25.91 -3.46 9.50
N ILE A 168 -25.22 -2.50 8.87
CA ILE A 168 -23.81 -2.23 9.15
C ILE A 168 -23.69 -1.47 10.48
N SER A 169 -23.05 -2.08 11.46
CA SER A 169 -22.72 -1.41 12.72
C SER A 169 -21.57 -0.41 12.53
N LEU A 170 -21.78 0.83 13.00
CA LEU A 170 -20.75 1.87 13.05
C LEU A 170 -20.09 1.98 14.44
N LEU A 171 -20.40 1.05 15.35
CA LEU A 171 -19.83 1.04 16.69
C LEU A 171 -18.31 0.90 16.60
N GLN A 172 -17.60 1.86 17.20
CA GLN A 172 -16.14 1.83 17.27
C GLN A 172 -15.69 0.90 18.41
N ILE A 173 -14.65 0.13 18.16
CA ILE A 173 -14.14 -0.89 19.09
C ILE A 173 -12.74 -0.49 19.53
N LEU A 174 -12.49 -0.61 20.84
CA LEU A 174 -11.14 -0.59 21.40
C LEU A 174 -10.74 -2.04 21.72
N PRO A 175 -9.61 -2.53 21.19
CA PRO A 175 -9.09 -3.85 21.53
C PRO A 175 -9.00 -4.09 23.03
N GLU A 176 -9.52 -5.22 23.50
CA GLU A 176 -9.54 -5.55 24.94
C GLU A 176 -8.45 -6.55 25.35
N ASN A 177 -8.14 -7.50 24.47
CA ASN A 177 -7.16 -8.55 24.74
C ASN A 177 -5.82 -8.32 24.02
N SER A 178 -4.79 -9.06 24.43
CA SER A 178 -3.44 -8.91 23.89
C SER A 178 -3.33 -9.21 22.40
N VAL A 179 -4.17 -10.08 21.86
CA VAL A 179 -4.16 -10.47 20.44
C VAL A 179 -4.70 -9.32 19.58
N GLU A 180 -5.83 -8.76 19.98
CA GLU A 180 -6.43 -7.60 19.30
C GLU A 180 -5.54 -6.35 19.41
N ILE A 181 -4.89 -6.14 20.56
CA ILE A 181 -3.93 -5.04 20.73
C ILE A 181 -2.71 -5.26 19.80
N ALA A 182 -2.19 -6.48 19.71
CA ALA A 182 -1.10 -6.80 18.80
C ALA A 182 -1.51 -6.60 17.32
N PHE A 183 -2.75 -6.99 16.96
CA PHE A 183 -3.31 -6.72 15.65
C PHE A 183 -3.43 -5.22 15.38
N LEU A 184 -3.95 -4.43 16.32
CA LEU A 184 -4.06 -2.97 16.18
C LEU A 184 -2.69 -2.33 15.97
N ILE A 185 -1.68 -2.73 16.73
CA ILE A 185 -0.29 -2.24 16.57
C ILE A 185 0.23 -2.60 15.17
N ALA A 186 0.02 -3.82 14.71
CA ALA A 186 0.44 -4.24 13.37
C ALA A 186 -0.31 -3.46 12.28
N PHE A 187 -1.64 -3.37 12.38
CA PHE A 187 -2.51 -2.66 11.44
C PHE A 187 -2.10 -1.20 11.31
N MET A 188 -1.97 -0.48 12.43
CA MET A 188 -1.52 0.92 12.43
C MET A 188 -0.05 1.03 11.98
N GLY A 189 0.81 0.10 12.39
CA GLY A 189 2.22 0.06 12.00
C GLY A 189 2.41 0.03 10.49
N TRP A 190 1.66 -0.84 9.80
CA TRP A 190 1.74 -1.04 8.35
C TRP A 190 0.90 -0.05 7.53
N MET A 191 -0.16 0.54 8.08
CA MET A 191 -1.06 1.45 7.36
C MET A 191 -0.51 2.89 7.28
N PRO A 192 -0.57 3.58 6.13
CA PRO A 192 -0.80 3.03 4.78
C PRO A 192 0.40 2.26 4.23
N ALA A 193 1.61 2.64 4.65
CA ALA A 193 2.86 1.98 4.33
C ALA A 193 3.90 2.18 5.46
N PRO A 194 5.02 1.44 5.45
CA PRO A 194 6.19 1.76 6.27
C PRO A 194 6.77 3.14 5.92
N LEU A 195 7.34 3.85 6.91
CA LEU A 195 7.77 5.25 6.76
C LEU A 195 8.97 5.45 5.80
N ASP A 196 9.75 4.40 5.56
CA ASP A 196 10.91 4.41 4.64
C ASP A 196 10.50 4.62 3.18
N ILE A 197 9.25 4.32 2.80
CA ILE A 197 8.71 4.63 1.46
C ILE A 197 8.82 6.13 1.12
N SER A 198 8.86 7.02 2.12
CA SER A 198 9.06 8.46 1.90
C SER A 198 10.37 8.74 1.15
N VAL A 199 11.40 7.92 1.39
CA VAL A 199 12.70 7.99 0.72
C VAL A 199 12.56 7.56 -0.74
N TRP A 200 11.88 6.46 -1.01
CA TRP A 200 11.63 5.98 -2.37
C TRP A 200 10.80 6.99 -3.16
N HIS A 201 9.78 7.56 -2.53
CA HIS A 201 8.95 8.59 -3.11
C HIS A 201 9.75 9.85 -3.48
N SER A 202 10.75 10.23 -2.65
CA SER A 202 11.67 11.33 -3.00
C SER A 202 12.51 11.03 -4.25
N LEU A 203 12.93 9.78 -4.46
CA LEU A 203 13.67 9.36 -5.65
C LEU A 203 12.78 9.38 -6.89
N TRP A 204 11.55 8.87 -6.79
CA TRP A 204 10.57 8.92 -7.88
C TRP A 204 10.21 10.35 -8.27
N ALA A 205 10.08 11.26 -7.30
CA ALA A 205 9.84 12.68 -7.56
C ALA A 205 10.99 13.33 -8.36
N ILE A 206 12.25 13.00 -8.04
CA ILE A 206 13.43 13.47 -8.79
C ILE A 206 13.43 12.91 -10.20
N GLU A 207 13.15 11.61 -10.36
CA GLU A 207 13.16 10.98 -11.68
C GLU A 207 12.04 11.53 -12.56
N LYS A 208 10.85 11.76 -11.98
CA LYS A 208 9.76 12.44 -12.67
C LYS A 208 10.14 13.86 -13.09
N GLN A 209 10.87 14.59 -12.24
CA GLN A 209 11.33 15.93 -12.58
C GLN A 209 12.25 15.94 -13.82
N LYS A 210 13.10 14.92 -13.99
CA LYS A 210 13.95 14.75 -15.18
C LYS A 210 13.12 14.46 -16.45
N ASP A 211 12.05 13.69 -16.32
CA ASP A 211 11.19 13.26 -17.42
C ASP A 211 10.33 14.40 -18.00
N ILE A 212 9.71 15.24 -17.15
CA ILE A 212 8.75 16.28 -17.59
C ILE A 212 9.24 17.73 -17.49
N GLY A 213 10.48 17.97 -17.03
CA GLY A 213 11.12 19.30 -17.09
C GLY A 213 10.42 20.42 -16.30
N GLY A 214 9.64 20.11 -15.26
CA GLY A 214 8.80 21.11 -14.58
C GLY A 214 7.93 20.60 -13.43
N PHE A 215 8.49 19.76 -12.55
CA PHE A 215 7.78 19.22 -11.37
C PHE A 215 7.91 20.17 -10.17
N SER A 216 7.06 21.20 -10.12
CA SER A 216 7.08 22.18 -9.03
C SER A 216 6.61 21.58 -7.70
N PRO A 217 7.00 22.15 -6.54
CA PRO A 217 6.53 21.68 -5.23
C PRO A 217 5.01 21.59 -5.12
N LYS A 218 4.26 22.52 -5.74
CA LYS A 218 2.80 22.47 -5.77
C LYS A 218 2.28 21.27 -6.56
N SER A 219 2.91 20.94 -7.68
CA SER A 219 2.53 19.76 -8.49
C SER A 219 2.90 18.47 -7.76
N ALA A 220 4.07 18.42 -7.10
CA ALA A 220 4.51 17.30 -6.29
C ALA A 220 3.58 17.00 -5.11
N LEU A 221 3.16 18.05 -4.41
CA LEU A 221 2.20 17.92 -3.31
C LEU A 221 0.82 17.50 -3.80
N PHE A 222 0.37 18.01 -4.95
CA PHE A 222 -0.90 17.59 -5.53
C PHE A 222 -0.87 16.11 -5.92
N ASP A 223 0.17 15.67 -6.62
CA ASP A 223 0.37 14.26 -7.01
C ASP A 223 0.43 13.34 -5.79
N PHE A 224 1.23 13.69 -4.78
CA PHE A 224 1.26 12.97 -3.51
C PHE A 224 -0.11 12.88 -2.85
N ASN A 225 -0.84 14.00 -2.75
CA ASN A 225 -2.15 14.02 -2.10
C ASN A 225 -3.13 13.12 -2.83
N VAL A 226 -3.16 13.14 -4.16
CA VAL A 226 -4.00 12.23 -4.94
C VAL A 226 -3.69 10.78 -4.57
N GLY A 227 -2.41 10.38 -4.61
CA GLY A 227 -1.99 9.04 -4.22
C GLY A 227 -2.37 8.68 -2.78
N TYR A 228 -2.08 9.57 -1.83
CA TYR A 228 -2.33 9.36 -0.41
C TYR A 228 -3.82 9.26 -0.07
N PHE A 229 -4.66 10.11 -0.66
CA PHE A 229 -6.10 10.02 -0.46
C PHE A 229 -6.67 8.74 -1.10
N SER A 230 -6.13 8.31 -2.24
CA SER A 230 -6.50 7.02 -2.84
C SER A 230 -6.20 5.85 -1.91
N THR A 231 -5.08 5.85 -1.15
CA THR A 231 -4.82 4.78 -0.17
C THR A 231 -5.86 4.79 0.95
N ILE A 232 -6.25 5.95 1.47
CA ILE A 232 -7.29 6.03 2.52
C ILE A 232 -8.62 5.48 2.00
N ILE A 233 -9.05 5.90 0.81
CA ILE A 233 -10.32 5.46 0.21
C ILE A 233 -10.32 3.94 0.01
N LEU A 234 -9.24 3.39 -0.55
CA LEU A 234 -9.14 1.94 -0.76
C LEU A 234 -8.98 1.18 0.55
N GLY A 235 -8.29 1.75 1.54
CA GLY A 235 -8.18 1.16 2.86
C GLY A 235 -9.54 0.99 3.51
N ILE A 236 -10.40 2.01 3.42
CA ILE A 236 -11.80 1.94 3.85
C ILE A 236 -12.58 0.91 3.02
N GLY A 237 -12.38 0.88 1.70
CA GLY A 237 -13.01 -0.10 0.81
C GLY A 237 -12.70 -1.54 1.21
N PHE A 238 -11.45 -1.86 1.52
CA PHE A 238 -11.06 -3.19 1.98
C PHE A 238 -11.59 -3.52 3.39
N VAL A 239 -11.63 -2.55 4.32
CA VAL A 239 -12.33 -2.75 5.62
C VAL A 239 -13.82 -3.07 5.38
N LEU A 240 -14.48 -2.36 4.47
CA LEU A 240 -15.87 -2.62 4.10
C LEU A 240 -16.03 -4.01 3.49
N LEU A 241 -15.16 -4.44 2.57
CA LEU A 241 -15.23 -5.78 1.99
C LEU A 241 -15.09 -6.87 3.06
N GLY A 242 -14.12 -6.74 3.97
CA GLY A 242 -13.98 -7.68 5.08
C GLY A 242 -15.22 -7.71 5.97
N THR A 243 -15.79 -6.54 6.25
CA THR A 243 -17.02 -6.42 7.06
C THR A 243 -18.20 -7.09 6.38
N LEU A 244 -18.43 -6.78 5.11
CA LEU A 244 -19.63 -7.22 4.38
C LEU A 244 -19.60 -8.71 4.01
N ILE A 245 -18.42 -9.30 3.87
CA ILE A 245 -18.27 -10.68 3.40
C ILE A 245 -18.03 -11.65 4.56
N MET A 246 -17.29 -11.24 5.60
CA MET A 246 -16.81 -12.16 6.63
C MET A 246 -17.21 -11.81 8.06
N PHE A 247 -17.57 -10.57 8.38
CA PHE A 247 -17.94 -10.24 9.76
C PHE A 247 -19.20 -11.00 10.17
N ASN A 248 -19.16 -11.64 11.34
CA ASN A 248 -20.20 -12.54 11.86
C ASN A 248 -20.44 -13.85 11.07
N SER A 249 -19.56 -14.24 10.14
CA SER A 249 -19.69 -15.51 9.41
C SER A 249 -19.16 -16.73 10.17
N ASN A 250 -18.57 -16.53 11.36
CA ASN A 250 -17.76 -17.50 12.12
C ASN A 250 -16.46 -17.98 11.43
N GLU A 251 -16.14 -17.44 10.25
CA GLU A 251 -14.89 -17.68 9.56
C GLU A 251 -13.89 -16.55 9.87
N SER A 252 -12.59 -16.89 9.88
CA SER A 252 -11.52 -15.91 10.00
C SER A 252 -10.49 -16.09 8.90
N PHE A 253 -9.84 -15.01 8.51
CA PHE A 253 -8.80 -15.09 7.49
C PHE A 253 -7.61 -15.91 8.01
N SER A 254 -7.21 -16.91 7.24
CA SER A 254 -6.05 -17.72 7.56
C SER A 254 -4.75 -16.91 7.60
N ASN A 255 -3.82 -17.30 8.47
CA ASN A 255 -2.46 -16.75 8.48
C ASN A 255 -1.58 -17.33 7.36
N THR A 256 -2.02 -18.38 6.67
CA THR A 256 -1.34 -18.92 5.48
C THR A 256 -1.81 -18.20 4.22
N ALA A 257 -0.87 -17.64 3.47
CA ALA A 257 -1.18 -16.77 2.33
C ALA A 257 -1.97 -17.44 1.19
N GLY A 258 -1.74 -18.73 0.93
CA GLY A 258 -2.51 -19.47 -0.08
C GLY A 258 -3.98 -19.63 0.32
N VAL A 259 -4.25 -19.97 1.58
CA VAL A 259 -5.63 -20.07 2.10
C VAL A 259 -6.28 -18.70 2.15
N PHE A 260 -5.56 -17.68 2.65
CA PHE A 260 -6.03 -16.30 2.63
C PHE A 260 -6.43 -15.85 1.21
N ALA A 261 -5.61 -16.17 0.20
CA ALA A 261 -5.90 -15.83 -1.20
C ALA A 261 -7.20 -16.47 -1.70
N ASN A 262 -7.43 -17.74 -1.36
CA ASN A 262 -8.66 -18.45 -1.67
C ASN A 262 -9.89 -17.94 -0.90
N GLN A 263 -9.71 -17.40 0.31
CA GLN A 263 -10.79 -16.78 1.09
C GLN A 263 -11.15 -15.38 0.57
N LEU A 264 -10.25 -14.74 -0.18
CA LEU A 264 -10.46 -13.40 -0.73
C LEU A 264 -11.23 -13.42 -2.06
N ILE A 265 -11.15 -14.52 -2.81
CA ILE A 265 -11.76 -14.72 -4.13
C ILE A 265 -13.07 -15.48 -3.99
#